data_AF-A0A7C4L1E6-F1
#
_entry.id   AF-A0A7C4L1E6-F1
#
_cell.length_a   1.000
_cell.length_b   1.000
_cell.length_c   1.000
_cell.angle_alpha   90.00
_cell.angle_beta   90.00
_cell.angle_gamma   90.00
#
_symmetry.space_group_name_H-M   'P 1'
#
loop_
_entity.id
_entity.type
_entity.pdbx_description
1 polymer ?
#
loop_
_entity_poly.entity_id
_entity_poly.type
_entity_poly.pdbx_seq_one_letter_code
_entity_poly.pdbx_strand_id
1 'polypeptide(L)'
;MRYIGYNALRYQKEVEMAKRTEHEFVEDVAGRGGFTELSRKILLAGIGAAALAQEEIERFVNRLVEKGELAEKDARKMIQEIMEKREKLEQERRAAAQKSRPAPVTQADIEALSAKIAELSKKIEELRKERSE
;
A
#
# COMPACT_ATOMS: atom_id res chain seq x y z
N MET A 1 -16.17 52.95 19.88
CA MET A 1 -17.00 51.73 19.77
C MET A 1 -16.33 50.75 18.81
N ARG A 2 -16.14 49.50 19.27
CA ARG A 2 -15.99 48.23 18.54
C ARG A 2 -14.85 48.01 17.51
N TYR A 3 -13.79 47.39 18.04
CA TYR A 3 -13.03 46.24 17.52
C TYR A 3 -13.75 45.40 16.44
N ILE A 4 -13.38 45.53 15.16
CA ILE A 4 -13.60 44.46 14.17
C ILE A 4 -12.59 44.41 12.99
N GLY A 5 -11.45 45.12 13.05
CA GLY A 5 -10.52 45.22 11.90
C GLY A 5 -9.33 44.24 11.89
N TYR A 6 -8.95 43.66 13.03
CA TYR A 6 -7.71 42.88 13.14
C TYR A 6 -7.81 41.40 12.76
N ASN A 7 -9.04 40.89 12.50
CA ASN A 7 -9.24 39.47 12.17
C ASN A 7 -9.06 39.17 10.66
N ALA A 8 -9.50 40.06 9.76
CA ALA A 8 -9.50 39.78 8.31
C ALA A 8 -8.08 39.57 7.74
N LEU A 9 -7.09 40.33 8.23
CA LEU A 9 -5.69 40.19 7.85
C LEU A 9 -5.06 38.88 8.34
N ARG A 10 -5.51 38.36 9.49
CA ARG A 10 -5.03 37.08 10.03
C ARG A 10 -5.56 35.91 9.19
N TYR A 11 -6.83 35.98 8.79
CA TYR A 11 -7.44 34.98 7.89
C TYR A 11 -6.78 34.97 6.52
N GLN A 12 -6.48 36.13 5.93
CA GLN A 12 -5.76 36.15 4.67
C GLN A 12 -4.36 35.56 4.81
N LYS A 13 -3.64 35.90 5.88
CA LYS A 13 -2.29 35.36 6.14
C LYS A 13 -2.31 33.86 6.39
N GLU A 14 -3.29 33.32 7.12
CA GLU A 14 -3.46 31.88 7.35
C GLU A 14 -3.83 31.12 6.07
N VAL A 15 -4.67 31.70 5.20
CA VAL A 15 -5.00 31.13 3.89
C VAL A 15 -3.80 31.19 2.93
N GLU A 16 -3.01 32.26 2.98
CA GLU A 16 -1.75 32.38 2.22
C GLU A 16 -0.69 31.39 2.72
N MET A 17 -0.58 31.21 4.05
CA MET A 17 0.30 30.22 4.66
C MET A 17 -0.16 28.81 4.28
N ALA A 18 -1.45 28.49 4.33
CA ALA A 18 -1.97 27.18 3.91
C ALA A 18 -1.71 26.91 2.41
N LYS A 19 -1.91 27.90 1.54
CA LYS A 19 -1.56 27.80 0.12
C LYS A 19 -0.06 27.64 -0.10
N ARG A 20 0.78 28.27 0.72
CA ARG A 20 2.24 28.11 0.69
C ARG A 20 2.67 26.73 1.16
N THR A 21 2.04 26.19 2.21
CA THR A 21 2.31 24.84 2.70
C THR A 21 1.93 23.76 1.69
N GLU A 22 0.81 23.94 0.96
CA GLU A 22 0.45 23.03 -0.14
C GLU A 22 1.46 23.12 -1.30
N HIS A 23 1.93 24.33 -1.65
CA HIS A 23 2.91 24.53 -2.72
C HIS A 23 4.30 24.00 -2.36
N GLU A 24 4.70 24.08 -1.09
CA GLU A 24 5.96 23.56 -0.56
C GLU A 24 5.97 22.01 -0.56
N PHE A 25 4.80 21.38 -0.36
CA PHE A 25 4.65 19.91 -0.50
C PHE A 25 4.80 19.43 -1.95
N VAL A 26 4.41 20.25 -2.93
CA VAL A 26 4.57 19.96 -4.36
C VAL A 26 6.01 20.18 -4.82
N GLU A 27 6.73 21.16 -4.24
CA GLU A 27 8.16 21.41 -4.55
C GLU A 27 9.13 20.39 -3.93
N ASP A 28 8.81 19.78 -2.78
CA ASP A 28 9.61 18.69 -2.17
C ASP A 28 9.67 17.41 -3.03
N VAL A 29 8.84 17.32 -4.07
CA VAL A 29 8.90 16.23 -5.07
C VAL A 29 10.06 16.42 -6.06
N ALA A 30 10.57 17.65 -6.25
CA ALA A 30 11.61 17.97 -7.22
C ALA A 30 13.00 18.23 -6.59
N GLY A 31 13.13 18.13 -5.27
CA GLY A 31 14.34 18.49 -4.53
C GLY A 31 15.17 17.29 -4.04
N ARG A 32 16.28 17.01 -4.74
CA ARG A 32 17.50 16.34 -4.20
C ARG A 32 17.43 14.86 -3.73
N GLY A 33 16.32 14.18 -3.90
CA GLY A 33 16.25 12.72 -3.75
C GLY A 33 16.32 12.03 -5.11
N GLY A 34 17.47 11.45 -5.48
CA GLY A 34 17.59 10.63 -6.70
C GLY A 34 16.49 9.56 -6.76
N PHE A 35 16.19 9.05 -7.95
CA PHE A 35 15.20 8.02 -8.29
C PHE A 35 14.76 7.03 -7.17
N THR A 36 15.64 6.63 -6.25
CA THR A 36 15.36 5.84 -5.04
C THR A 36 14.35 6.48 -4.07
N GLU A 37 14.38 7.79 -3.89
CA GLU A 37 13.46 8.50 -2.99
C GLU A 37 12.08 8.69 -3.64
N LEU A 38 12.05 9.01 -4.94
CA LEU A 38 10.82 9.04 -5.72
C LEU A 38 10.15 7.66 -5.79
N SER A 39 10.91 6.60 -6.07
CA SER A 39 10.39 5.23 -6.09
C SER A 39 9.95 4.75 -4.71
N ARG A 40 10.63 5.14 -3.62
CA ARG A 40 10.16 4.91 -2.25
C ARG A 40 8.84 5.62 -1.98
N LYS A 41 8.70 6.90 -2.36
CA LYS A 41 7.45 7.67 -2.21
C LYS A 41 6.32 7.04 -3.03
N ILE A 42 6.56 6.62 -4.27
CA ILE A 42 5.59 5.91 -5.13
C ILE A 42 5.22 4.54 -4.53
N LEU A 43 6.19 3.79 -4.01
CA LEU A 43 5.94 2.51 -3.36
C LEU A 43 5.11 2.68 -2.09
N LEU A 44 5.41 3.68 -1.27
CA LEU A 44 4.64 4.01 -0.07
C LEU A 44 3.21 4.48 -0.41
N ALA A 45 3.04 5.29 -1.46
CA ALA A 45 1.73 5.63 -2.00
C ALA A 45 1.00 4.40 -2.57
N GLY A 46 1.73 3.49 -3.21
CA GLY A 46 1.24 2.21 -3.72
C GLY A 46 0.80 1.24 -2.61
N ILE A 47 1.49 1.24 -1.47
CA ILE A 47 1.07 0.52 -0.27
C ILE A 47 -0.25 1.09 0.23
N GLY A 48 -0.41 2.42 0.24
CA GLY A 48 -1.68 3.08 0.54
C GLY A 48 -2.80 2.66 -0.40
N ALA A 49 -2.57 2.65 -1.71
CA ALA A 49 -3.54 2.22 -2.72
C ALA A 49 -3.94 0.74 -2.57
N ALA A 50 -2.98 -0.14 -2.27
CA ALA A 50 -3.23 -1.56 -2.01
C ALA A 50 -3.96 -1.79 -0.67
N ALA A 51 -3.72 -0.93 0.32
CA ALA A 51 -4.28 -1.01 1.67
C ALA A 51 -5.59 -0.20 1.85
N LEU A 52 -6.14 0.43 0.80
CA LEU A 52 -7.37 1.23 0.93
C LEU A 52 -8.52 0.40 1.53
N ALA A 53 -8.97 0.80 2.71
CA ALA A 53 -10.18 0.25 3.32
C ALA A 53 -11.43 0.76 2.59
N GLN A 54 -12.55 0.05 2.75
CA GLN A 54 -13.84 0.48 2.19
C GLN A 54 -14.19 1.90 2.63
N GLU A 55 -13.99 2.22 3.91
CA GLU A 55 -14.26 3.55 4.46
C GLU A 55 -13.41 4.65 3.79
N GLU A 56 -12.16 4.37 3.40
CA GLU A 56 -11.31 5.37 2.73
C GLU A 56 -11.74 5.58 1.27
N ILE A 57 -12.23 4.53 0.61
CA ILE A 57 -12.80 4.63 -0.74
C ILE A 57 -14.09 5.47 -0.68
N GLU A 58 -14.97 5.21 0.29
CA GLU A 58 -16.18 5.99 0.50
C GLU A 58 -15.87 7.46 0.81
N ARG A 59 -14.91 7.73 1.72
CA ARG A 59 -14.44 9.10 2.02
C ARG A 59 -13.88 9.78 0.78
N PHE A 60 -13.05 9.10 -0.02
CA PHE A 60 -12.46 9.66 -1.22
C PHE A 60 -13.53 10.03 -2.25
N VAL A 61 -14.47 9.12 -2.53
CA VAL A 61 -15.55 9.33 -3.49
C VAL A 61 -16.51 10.44 -3.00
N ASN A 62 -16.84 10.48 -1.71
CA ASN A 62 -17.70 11.53 -1.15
C ASN A 62 -17.07 12.92 -1.26
N ARG A 63 -15.74 13.05 -1.09
CA ARG A 63 -15.04 14.33 -1.33
C ARG A 63 -15.17 14.81 -2.78
N LEU A 64 -15.21 13.90 -3.75
CA LEU A 64 -15.42 14.27 -5.16
C LEU A 64 -16.86 14.77 -5.40
N VAL A 65 -17.84 14.21 -4.70
CA VAL A 65 -19.23 14.71 -4.74
C VAL A 65 -19.34 16.09 -4.10
N GLU A 66 -18.73 16.29 -2.93
CA GLU A 66 -18.72 17.58 -2.22
C GLU A 66 -18.08 18.70 -3.06
N LYS A 67 -17.05 18.37 -3.84
CA LYS A 67 -16.41 19.31 -4.77
C LYS A 67 -17.20 19.53 -6.06
N GLY A 68 -18.30 18.81 -6.26
CA GLY A 68 -19.08 18.84 -7.50
C GLY A 68 -18.40 18.18 -8.69
N GLU A 69 -17.31 17.43 -8.46
CA GLU A 69 -16.54 16.71 -9.49
C GLU A 69 -17.20 15.38 -9.86
N LEU A 70 -18.11 14.87 -9.03
CA LEU A 70 -18.84 13.62 -9.25
C LEU A 70 -20.30 13.74 -8.82
N ALA A 71 -21.22 13.18 -9.61
CA ALA A 71 -22.62 13.10 -9.19
C ALA A 71 -22.81 12.03 -8.11
N GLU A 72 -23.71 12.27 -7.16
CA GLU A 72 -23.97 11.35 -6.04
C GLU A 72 -24.41 9.94 -6.51
N LYS A 73 -25.10 9.87 -7.65
CA LYS A 73 -25.48 8.60 -8.28
C LYS A 73 -24.27 7.83 -8.81
N ASP A 74 -23.32 8.54 -9.42
CA ASP A 74 -22.11 7.94 -10.00
C ASP A 74 -21.12 7.54 -8.92
N ALA A 75 -21.06 8.30 -7.82
CA ALA A 75 -20.34 7.94 -6.61
C ALA A 75 -20.76 6.58 -6.04
N ARG A 76 -22.07 6.39 -5.83
CA ARG A 76 -22.61 5.11 -5.32
C ARG A 76 -22.27 3.95 -6.25
N LYS A 77 -22.39 4.16 -7.56
CA LYS A 77 -22.07 3.15 -8.56
C LYS A 77 -20.58 2.79 -8.55
N MET A 78 -19.70 3.79 -8.46
CA MET A 78 -18.25 3.58 -8.40
C MET A 78 -17.84 2.77 -7.16
N ILE A 79 -18.42 3.07 -5.99
CA ILE A 79 -18.15 2.30 -4.77
C ILE A 79 -18.57 0.84 -4.95
N GLN A 80 -19.77 0.60 -5.50
CA GLN A 80 -20.26 -0.77 -5.77
C GLN A 80 -19.35 -1.53 -6.75
N GLU A 81 -18.98 -0.91 -7.87
CA GLU A 81 -18.10 -1.54 -8.88
C GLU A 81 -16.72 -1.92 -8.28
N ILE A 82 -16.17 -1.08 -7.39
CA ILE A 82 -14.91 -1.38 -6.70
C ILE A 82 -15.09 -2.58 -5.74
N MET A 83 -16.19 -2.64 -5.00
CA MET A 83 -16.46 -3.74 -4.06
C MET A 83 -16.69 -5.07 -4.80
N GLU A 84 -17.49 -5.07 -5.87
CA GLU A 84 -17.73 -6.26 -6.70
C GLU A 84 -16.43 -6.79 -7.32
N LYS A 85 -15.58 -5.89 -7.83
CA LYS A 85 -14.29 -6.27 -8.41
C LYS A 85 -13.37 -6.90 -7.36
N ARG A 86 -13.37 -6.37 -6.13
CA ARG A 86 -12.62 -6.94 -5.00
C ARG A 86 -13.13 -8.34 -4.65
N GLU A 87 -14.44 -8.49 -4.53
CA GLU A 87 -15.04 -9.79 -4.21
C GLU A 87 -14.71 -10.84 -5.27
N LYS A 88 -14.83 -10.48 -6.56
CA LYS A 88 -14.48 -11.37 -7.67
C LYS A 88 -13.01 -11.79 -7.63
N LEU A 89 -12.11 -10.85 -7.35
CA LEU A 89 -10.68 -11.14 -7.23
C LEU A 89 -10.39 -12.11 -6.07
N GLU A 90 -11.06 -11.91 -4.93
CA GLU A 90 -10.95 -12.82 -3.78
C GLU A 90 -11.53 -14.21 -4.08
N GLN A 91 -12.65 -14.29 -4.77
CA GLN A 91 -13.22 -15.57 -5.22
C GLN A 91 -12.27 -16.29 -6.19
N GLU A 92 -11.68 -15.58 -7.15
CA GLU A 92 -10.69 -16.14 -8.08
C GLU A 92 -9.43 -16.64 -7.33
N ARG A 93 -8.93 -15.87 -6.35
CA ARG A 93 -7.81 -16.30 -5.50
C ARG A 93 -8.16 -17.53 -4.66
N ARG A 94 -9.35 -17.59 -4.08
CA ARG A 94 -9.83 -18.77 -3.34
C ARG A 94 -9.97 -19.99 -4.24
N ALA A 95 -10.52 -19.82 -5.44
CA ALA A 95 -10.65 -20.90 -6.41
C ALA A 95 -9.28 -21.39 -6.91
N ALA A 96 -8.33 -20.47 -7.12
CA ALA A 96 -6.95 -20.81 -7.45
C ALA A 96 -6.28 -21.57 -6.30
N ALA A 97 -6.41 -21.11 -5.05
CA ALA A 97 -5.86 -21.77 -3.87
C ALA A 97 -6.47 -23.17 -3.61
N GLN A 98 -7.75 -23.36 -3.94
CA GLN A 98 -8.38 -24.69 -3.87
C GLN A 98 -7.86 -25.64 -4.95
N LYS A 99 -7.63 -25.15 -6.17
CA LYS A 99 -7.00 -25.93 -7.26
C LYS A 99 -5.53 -26.22 -7.00
N SER A 100 -4.84 -25.33 -6.30
CA SER A 100 -3.43 -25.45 -5.95
C SER A 100 -3.23 -25.87 -4.50
N ARG A 101 -4.16 -26.63 -3.89
CA ARG A 101 -3.86 -27.29 -2.62
C ARG A 101 -2.61 -28.15 -2.87
N PRO A 102 -1.44 -27.81 -2.30
CA PRO A 102 -0.34 -28.76 -2.33
C PRO A 102 -0.86 -30.05 -1.69
N ALA A 103 -0.44 -31.20 -2.23
CA ALA A 103 -0.76 -32.48 -1.63
C ALA A 103 -0.48 -32.39 -0.12
N PRO A 104 -1.33 -32.98 0.75
CA PRO A 104 -1.07 -32.99 2.17
C PRO A 104 0.34 -33.55 2.38
N VAL A 105 1.21 -32.77 3.01
CA VAL A 105 2.60 -33.17 3.30
C VAL A 105 2.54 -34.50 4.06
N THR A 106 3.13 -35.54 3.49
CA THR A 106 3.11 -36.88 4.09
C THR A 106 4.27 -37.04 5.08
N GLN A 107 4.15 -38.00 6.00
CA GLN A 107 5.25 -38.34 6.92
C GLN A 107 6.52 -38.75 6.15
N ALA A 108 6.37 -39.41 5.00
CA ALA A 108 7.47 -39.78 4.11
C ALA A 108 8.19 -38.56 3.52
N ASP A 109 7.46 -37.49 3.19
CA ASP A 109 8.06 -36.24 2.69
C ASP A 109 8.90 -35.56 3.77
N ILE A 110 8.45 -35.59 5.02
CA ILE A 110 9.17 -35.04 6.17
C ILE A 110 10.47 -35.83 6.41
N GLU A 111 10.40 -37.16 6.35
CA GLU A 111 11.56 -38.04 6.52
C GLU A 111 12.59 -37.85 5.39
N ALA A 112 12.14 -37.77 4.13
CA ALA A 112 13.00 -37.54 2.98
C ALA A 112 13.72 -36.17 3.05
N LEU A 113 13.03 -35.13 3.53
CA LEU A 113 13.63 -33.81 3.73
C LEU A 113 14.62 -33.81 4.90
N SER A 114 14.30 -34.48 6.01
CA SER A 114 15.20 -34.63 7.16
C SER A 114 16.51 -35.33 6.76
N ALA A 115 16.42 -36.40 5.97
CA ALA A 115 17.57 -37.10 5.43
C ALA A 115 18.44 -36.20 4.54
N LYS A 116 17.83 -35.39 3.66
CA LYS A 116 18.56 -34.41 2.82
C LYS A 116 19.23 -33.33 3.66
N ILE A 117 18.58 -32.84 4.71
CA ILE A 117 19.17 -31.85 5.62
C ILE A 117 20.39 -32.44 6.33
N ALA A 118 20.30 -33.69 6.81
CA ALA A 118 21.44 -34.37 7.43
C ALA A 118 22.61 -34.55 6.44
N GLU A 119 22.32 -34.95 5.20
CA GLU A 119 23.35 -35.12 4.16
C GLU A 119 24.05 -33.79 3.82
N LEU A 120 23.26 -32.74 3.63
CA LEU A 120 23.80 -31.39 3.33
C LEU A 120 24.60 -30.84 4.52
N SER A 121 24.14 -31.08 5.75
CA SER A 121 24.87 -30.66 6.95
C SER A 121 26.23 -31.34 7.03
N LYS A 122 26.29 -32.64 6.74
CA LYS A 122 27.55 -33.40 6.69
C LYS A 122 28.50 -32.87 5.61
N LYS A 123 28.01 -32.61 4.40
CA LYS A 123 28.80 -32.02 3.31
C LYS A 123 29.34 -30.64 3.66
N ILE A 124 28.56 -29.83 4.37
CA ILE A 124 29.01 -28.50 4.85
C ILE A 124 30.13 -28.64 5.89
N GLU A 125 30.05 -29.62 6.80
CA GLU A 125 31.12 -29.87 7.77
C GLU A 125 32.40 -30.40 7.13
N GLU A 126 32.29 -31.30 6.15
CA GLU A 126 33.42 -31.83 5.37
C GLU A 126 34.11 -30.69 4.61
N LEU A 127 33.37 -29.88 3.87
CA LEU A 127 33.90 -28.72 3.16
C LEU A 127 34.50 -27.67 4.11
N ARG A 128 33.94 -27.49 5.30
CA ARG A 128 34.52 -26.60 6.31
C ARG A 128 35.86 -27.12 6.83
N LYS A 129 36.00 -28.43 7.02
CA LYS A 129 37.26 -29.06 7.44
C LYS A 129 38.33 -28.97 6.36
N GLU A 130 37.99 -29.30 5.12
CA GLU A 130 38.89 -29.19 3.96
C GLU A 130 39.38 -27.76 3.69
N ARG A 131 38.60 -26.74 4.09
CA ARG A 131 38.95 -25.32 3.94
C ARG A 131 39.66 -24.74 5.15
N SER A 132 39.78 -25.49 6.25
CA SER A 132 40.46 -25.09 7.49
C SER A 132 41.82 -25.75 7.71
N GLU A 133 42.18 -26.73 6.85
CA GLU A 133 43.54 -27.22 6.62
C GLU A 133 44.18 -26.49 5.43
#